data_AF-A0A951HLB0-F1
#
_entry.id   AF-A0A951HLB0-F1
#
_cell.length_a   1.000
_cell.length_b   1.000
_cell.length_c   1.000
_cell.angle_alpha   90.00
_cell.angle_beta   90.00
_cell.angle_gamma   90.00
#
_symmetry.space_group_name_H-M   'P 1'
#
loop_
_entity.id
_entity.type
_entity.pdbx_description
1 polymer ?
#
loop_
_entity_poly.entity_id
_entity_poly.type
_entity_poly.pdbx_seq_one_letter_code
_entity_poly.pdbx_strand_id
1 'polypeptide(L)'
;MHWVPSLTLQEDEPDDATHDGMALALPGAVLRTAPSDRARILARLRWDVMGHAPDDRGRGAWAHAWIAGNREGWVRRDRIRAFTAYSAIFRKAHGRWLLAGFASRE
;
A
#
# COMPACT_ATOMS: atom_id res chain seq x y z
N MET A 1 9.60 23.21 19.59
CA MET A 1 9.92 21.82 19.95
C MET A 1 8.64 21.01 19.73
N HIS A 2 8.55 20.20 18.67
CA HIS A 2 7.33 19.45 18.36
C HIS A 2 7.57 17.97 18.59
N TRP A 3 6.93 17.45 19.63
CA TRP A 3 6.90 16.03 19.96
C TRP A 3 5.82 15.38 19.08
N VAL A 4 6.19 14.39 18.26
CA VAL A 4 5.24 13.64 17.43
C VAL A 4 5.12 12.24 18.03
N PRO A 5 3.96 11.85 18.60
CA PRO A 5 3.73 10.48 19.00
C PRO A 5 3.63 9.65 17.71
N SER A 6 4.69 8.91 17.37
CA SER A 6 4.60 7.89 16.33
C SER A 6 3.83 6.71 16.92
N LEU A 7 2.57 6.55 16.52
CA LEU A 7 1.85 5.31 16.75
C LEU A 7 2.34 4.33 15.67
N THR A 8 3.45 3.67 15.96
CA THR A 8 3.92 2.55 15.14
C THR A 8 2.95 1.41 15.42
N LEU A 9 2.03 1.13 14.49
CA LEU A 9 1.33 -0.14 14.48
C LEU A 9 2.40 -1.22 14.23
N GLN A 10 2.83 -1.85 15.32
CA GLN A 10 3.74 -2.98 15.31
C GLN A 10 2.84 -4.21 15.46
N GLU A 11 2.59 -4.89 14.34
CA GLU A 11 2.03 -6.25 14.38
C GLU A 11 3.20 -7.20 14.58
N ASP A 12 3.22 -7.87 15.74
CA ASP A 12 4.20 -8.91 16.13
C ASP A 12 3.88 -10.25 15.44
N GLU A 13 3.74 -10.27 14.11
CA GLU A 13 3.59 -11.53 13.39
C GLU A 13 4.93 -12.06 12.86
N PRO A 14 5.18 -13.37 12.99
CA PRO A 14 6.44 -14.00 12.60
C PRO A 14 6.68 -13.91 11.09
N ASP A 15 7.96 -13.73 10.76
CA ASP A 15 8.55 -13.30 9.48
C ASP A 15 8.44 -14.32 8.31
N ASP A 16 7.45 -15.23 8.33
CA ASP A 16 7.30 -16.29 7.32
C ASP A 16 6.11 -16.08 6.34
N ALA A 17 5.37 -14.98 6.47
CA ALA A 17 4.21 -14.69 5.61
C ALA A 17 4.49 -13.57 4.59
N THR A 18 5.43 -13.78 3.66
CA THR A 18 5.66 -12.83 2.55
C THR A 18 4.49 -12.76 1.53
N HIS A 19 3.35 -13.38 1.81
CA HIS A 19 2.25 -13.57 0.85
C HIS A 19 0.86 -13.07 1.28
N ASP A 20 0.67 -12.53 2.50
CA ASP A 20 -0.67 -12.08 2.97
C ASP A 20 -0.75 -10.61 3.42
N GLY A 21 0.33 -9.83 3.27
CA GLY A 21 0.47 -8.50 3.87
C GLY A 21 0.09 -7.34 2.95
N MET A 22 -0.62 -6.35 3.47
CA MET A 22 -0.99 -5.14 2.73
C MET A 22 0.20 -4.43 2.05
N ALA A 23 -0.08 -3.77 0.93
CA ALA A 23 0.88 -2.97 0.17
C ALA A 23 0.42 -1.50 0.07
N LEU A 24 1.40 -0.61 -0.03
CA LEU A 24 1.19 0.81 -0.24
C LEU A 24 1.49 1.16 -1.70
N ALA A 25 0.53 1.78 -2.38
CA ALA A 25 0.71 2.31 -3.74
C ALA A 25 1.47 3.64 -3.71
N LEU A 26 2.57 3.74 -4.46
CA LEU A 26 3.28 5.00 -4.62
C LEU A 26 2.46 6.02 -5.44
N PRO A 27 2.67 7.34 -5.28
CA PRO A 27 2.04 8.35 -6.12
C PRO A 27 2.26 8.08 -7.61
N GLY A 28 1.17 8.11 -8.37
CA GLY A 28 1.21 7.85 -9.82
C GLY A 28 1.13 6.36 -10.18
N ALA A 29 1.02 5.46 -9.21
CA ALA A 29 0.63 4.08 -9.48
C ALA A 29 -0.75 4.03 -10.15
N VAL A 30 -0.93 3.04 -11.05
CA VAL A 30 -2.13 2.91 -11.86
C VAL A 30 -2.68 1.49 -11.71
N LEU A 31 -3.94 1.39 -11.34
CA LEU A 31 -4.69 0.13 -11.32
C LEU A 31 -5.30 -0.13 -12.69
N ARG A 32 -5.12 -1.35 -13.22
CA ARG A 32 -5.52 -1.71 -14.58
C ARG A 32 -6.34 -2.99 -14.63
N THR A 33 -7.06 -3.20 -15.72
CA THR A 33 -7.89 -4.41 -15.91
C THR A 33 -7.09 -5.68 -16.20
N ALA A 34 -5.81 -5.57 -16.60
CA ALA A 34 -4.94 -6.69 -16.95
C ALA A 34 -3.46 -6.32 -16.70
N PRO A 35 -2.54 -7.29 -16.58
CA PRO A 35 -1.11 -7.05 -16.32
C PRO A 35 -0.37 -6.55 -17.57
N SER A 36 -0.73 -5.36 -18.03
CA SER A 36 -0.17 -4.72 -19.23
C SER A 36 -0.29 -3.20 -19.17
N ASP A 37 0.75 -2.49 -19.63
CA ASP A 37 0.74 -1.02 -19.67
C ASP A 37 -0.29 -0.46 -20.65
N ARG A 38 -0.76 -1.28 -21.59
CA ARG A 38 -1.83 -0.94 -22.55
C ARG A 38 -3.24 -1.24 -22.05
N ALA A 39 -3.37 -1.97 -20.94
CA ALA A 39 -4.68 -2.31 -20.39
C ALA A 39 -5.42 -1.06 -19.89
N ARG A 40 -6.77 -1.13 -19.94
CA ARG A 40 -7.63 -0.04 -19.50
C ARG A 40 -7.33 0.34 -18.04
N ILE A 41 -7.24 1.64 -17.78
CA ILE A 41 -7.04 2.19 -16.43
C ILE A 41 -8.36 2.13 -15.65
N LEU A 42 -8.34 1.54 -14.47
CA LEU A 42 -9.45 1.51 -13.52
C LEU A 42 -9.36 2.68 -12.52
N ALA A 43 -8.16 2.97 -12.03
CA ALA A 43 -7.91 4.04 -11.07
C ALA A 43 -6.47 4.55 -11.14
N ARG A 44 -6.27 5.81 -10.71
CA ARG A 44 -4.97 6.36 -10.39
C ARG A 44 -4.86 6.47 -8.88
N LEU A 45 -3.75 5.96 -8.34
CA LEU A 45 -3.53 5.82 -6.91
C LEU A 45 -2.55 6.88 -6.40
N ARG A 46 -2.70 7.23 -5.13
CA ARG A 46 -1.93 8.22 -4.38
C ARG A 46 -1.81 7.81 -2.92
N TRP A 47 -0.78 7.02 -2.59
CA TRP A 47 -0.56 6.49 -1.23
C TRP A 47 -1.74 5.63 -0.73
N ASP A 48 -2.48 5.02 -1.63
CA ASP A 48 -3.58 4.12 -1.28
C ASP A 48 -3.02 2.81 -0.70
N VAL A 49 -3.66 2.33 0.36
CA VAL A 49 -3.40 1.00 0.93
C VAL A 49 -4.20 -0.03 0.14
N MET A 50 -3.56 -1.14 -0.18
CA MET A 50 -4.10 -2.21 -1.01
C MET A 50 -3.82 -3.56 -0.35
N GLY A 51 -4.72 -4.52 -0.53
CA GLY A 51 -4.41 -5.92 -0.24
C GLY A 51 -3.95 -6.64 -1.50
N HIS A 52 -3.08 -7.64 -1.34
CA HIS A 52 -2.78 -8.58 -2.42
C HIS A 52 -4.00 -9.49 -2.64
N ALA A 53 -4.28 -9.81 -3.89
CA ALA A 53 -5.26 -10.83 -4.20
C ALA A 53 -4.66 -12.23 -3.86
N PRO A 54 -5.46 -13.17 -3.35
CA PRO A 54 -4.99 -14.50 -2.92
C PRO A 54 -4.24 -15.28 -4.01
N ASP A 55 -4.57 -15.02 -5.28
CA ASP A 55 -3.99 -15.71 -6.44
C ASP A 55 -2.70 -15.06 -6.96
N ASP A 56 -2.22 -13.99 -6.33
CA ASP A 56 -0.97 -13.32 -6.71
C ASP A 56 0.24 -14.14 -6.27
N ARG A 57 0.64 -15.13 -7.09
CA ARG A 57 1.77 -16.05 -6.81
C ARG A 57 3.16 -15.40 -6.76
N GLY A 58 3.27 -14.08 -6.64
CA GLY A 58 4.54 -13.36 -6.51
C GLY A 58 5.42 -13.34 -7.77
N ARG A 59 4.97 -13.94 -8.89
CA ARG A 59 5.79 -14.11 -10.10
C ARG A 59 5.45 -13.06 -11.16
N GLY A 60 6.40 -12.16 -11.42
CA GLY A 60 6.36 -11.23 -12.55
C GLY A 60 6.28 -9.75 -12.15
N ALA A 61 6.24 -8.86 -13.15
CA ALA A 61 6.30 -7.40 -12.94
C ALA A 61 4.99 -6.77 -12.42
N TRP A 62 3.92 -7.56 -12.34
CA TRP A 62 2.59 -7.11 -11.94
C TRP A 62 2.14 -7.85 -10.68
N ALA A 63 1.36 -7.16 -9.86
CA ALA A 63 0.65 -7.70 -8.72
C ALA A 63 -0.84 -7.52 -8.94
N HIS A 64 -1.62 -8.56 -8.62
CA HIS A 64 -3.07 -8.46 -8.54
C HIS A 64 -3.45 -7.95 -7.16
N ALA A 65 -4.23 -6.87 -7.10
CA ALA A 65 -4.51 -6.15 -5.87
C ALA A 65 -5.97 -5.70 -5.81
N TRP A 66 -6.50 -5.67 -4.59
CA TRP A 66 -7.80 -5.07 -4.29
C TRP A 66 -7.62 -3.80 -3.48
N ILE A 67 -8.47 -2.82 -3.73
CA ILE A 67 -8.51 -1.53 -3.03
C ILE A 67 -9.88 -1.34 -2.37
N ALA A 68 -9.93 -0.44 -1.40
CA ALA A 68 -11.19 -0.09 -0.72
C ALA A 68 -12.32 0.25 -1.72
N GLY A 69 -13.51 -0.28 -1.44
CA GLY A 69 -14.68 -0.16 -2.31
C GLY A 69 -14.79 -1.25 -3.39
N ASN A 70 -14.31 -2.46 -3.10
CA ASN A 70 -14.43 -3.66 -3.94
C ASN A 70 -13.91 -3.49 -5.37
N ARG A 71 -12.88 -2.67 -5.56
CA ARG A 71 -12.22 -2.52 -6.87
C ARG A 71 -10.98 -3.39 -6.88
N GLU A 72 -10.87 -4.23 -7.89
CA GLU A 72 -9.76 -5.18 -8.07
C GLU A 72 -9.10 -4.95 -9.43
N GLY A 73 -7.79 -5.15 -9.49
CA GLY A 73 -7.05 -5.05 -10.74
C GLY A 73 -5.55 -5.23 -10.57
N TRP A 74 -4.81 -4.87 -11.61
CA TRP A 74 -3.38 -5.10 -11.72
C TRP A 74 -2.59 -3.81 -11.57
N VAL A 75 -1.54 -3.86 -10.76
CA VAL A 75 -0.60 -2.76 -10.52
C VAL A 75 0.83 -3.24 -10.72
N ARG A 76 1.71 -2.34 -11.15
CA ARG A 76 3.14 -2.66 -11.30
C ARG A 76 3.79 -2.83 -9.93
N ARG A 77 4.58 -3.90 -9.75
CA ARG A 77 5.28 -4.18 -8.48
C ARG A 77 6.30 -3.10 -8.12
N ASP A 78 6.97 -2.53 -9.11
CA ASP A 78 7.92 -1.43 -8.88
C ASP A 78 7.25 -0.14 -8.33
N ARG A 79 5.91 -0.04 -8.45
CA ARG A 79 5.08 1.06 -7.94
C ARG A 79 4.36 0.77 -6.63
N ILE A 80 4.63 -0.38 -6.00
CA ILE A 80 4.08 -0.72 -4.69
C ILE A 80 5.22 -1.03 -3.74
N ARG A 81 4.94 -0.90 -2.45
CA ARG A 81 5.87 -1.30 -1.38
C ARG A 81 5.11 -2.06 -0.31
N ALA A 82 5.79 -2.98 0.35
CA ALA A 82 5.25 -3.63 1.54
C ALA A 82 4.87 -2.56 2.57
N PHE A 83 3.68 -2.64 3.14
CA PHE A 83 3.23 -1.68 4.14
C PHE A 83 4.15 -1.68 5.38
N THR A 84 4.67 -2.86 5.75
CA THR A 84 5.63 -3.06 6.85
C THR A 84 6.98 -2.36 6.65
N ALA A 85 7.33 -2.00 5.41
CA ALA A 85 8.52 -1.20 5.11
C ALA A 85 8.36 0.28 5.49
N TYR A 86 7.15 0.71 5.85
CA TYR A 86 6.83 2.09 6.17
C TYR A 86 6.22 2.21 7.57
N SER A 87 6.51 3.32 8.24
CA SER A 87 5.78 3.75 9.44
C SER A 87 4.75 4.81 9.02
N ALA A 88 3.48 4.59 9.37
CA ALA A 88 2.44 5.60 9.20
C ALA A 88 2.60 6.68 10.27
N ILE A 89 2.74 7.93 9.83
CA ILE A 89 2.86 9.10 10.71
C ILE A 89 1.47 9.72 10.83
N PHE A 90 0.96 9.79 12.07
CA PHE A 90 -0.29 10.48 12.36
C PHE A 90 -0.03 11.79 13.07
N ARG A 91 -0.79 12.83 12.72
CA ARG A 91 -0.78 14.12 13.42
C ARG A 91 -2.16 14.44 13.95
N LYS A 92 -2.23 15.03 15.14
CA LYS A 92 -3.48 15.58 15.68
C LYS A 92 -3.64 17.03 15.19
N ALA A 93 -4.74 17.32 14.50
CA ALA A 93 -5.09 18.68 14.06
C ALA A 93 -6.58 18.93 14.30
N HIS A 94 -6.92 20.08 14.89
CA HIS A 94 -8.30 20.43 15.26
C HIS A 94 -9.03 19.31 16.04
N GLY A 95 -8.34 18.69 16.99
CA GLY A 95 -8.89 17.61 17.82
C GLY A 95 -8.99 16.24 17.14
N ARG A 96 -8.68 16.11 15.84
CA ARG A 96 -8.80 14.86 15.07
C ARG A 96 -7.42 14.29 14.72
N TRP A 97 -7.29 12.97 14.77
CA TRP A 97 -6.12 12.27 14.23
C TRP A 97 -6.24 12.19 12.71
N LEU A 98 -5.18 12.62 12.03
CA LEU A 98 -5.07 12.60 10.57
C LEU A 98 -3.80 11.85 10.19
N LEU A 99 -3.87 11.00 9.17
CA LEU A 99 -2.67 10.46 8.53
C LEU A 99 -1.91 11.63 7.89
N ALA A 100 -0.67 11.85 8.34
CA ALA A 100 0.19 12.94 7.90
C ALA A 100 1.16 12.49 6.80
N GLY A 101 1.54 11.21 6.79
CA GLY A 101 2.40 10.64 5.76
C GLY A 101 2.88 9.24 6.11
N PHE A 102 3.75 8.71 5.26
CA PHE A 102 4.48 7.47 5.47
C PHE A 102 5.98 7.79 5.44
N ALA A 103 6.74 7.25 6.40
CA ALA A 103 8.20 7.31 6.39
C ALA A 103 8.76 5.91 6.17
N SER A 104 9.73 5.78 5.26
CA SER A 104 10.46 4.53 5.08
C SER A 104 11.28 4.21 6.33
N ARG A 105 11.42 2.92 6.63
CA ARG A 105 12.38 2.43 7.62
C ARG A 105 13.74 2.24 6.95
N GLU A 106 14.44 3.34 6.65
CA GLU A 106 15.87 3.35 6.24
C GLU A 106 16.58 4.51 6.92
#